data_AF-A0A5E9FY21-F1
#
_entry.id   AF-A0A5E9FY21-F1
#
_cell.length_a   1.000
_cell.length_b   1.000
_cell.length_c   1.000
_cell.angle_alpha   90.00
_cell.angle_beta   90.00
_cell.angle_gamma   90.00
#
_symmetry.space_group_name_H-M   'P 1'
#
loop_
_entity.id
_entity.type
_entity.pdbx_description
1 polymer ?
#
loop_
_entity_poly.entity_id
_entity_poly.type
_entity_poly.pdbx_seq_one_letter_code
_entity_poly.pdbx_strand_id
1 'polypeptide(L)'
;MKDLASRKFLKAAPDAVAANVDKNWSADWKAYGTSDGTLYGAPLMASVKGFIWYSPAKFKEWGVEVPTTWDELLALTKTIQEKTGTTPWCAGFGSGDATGWPGTDWVEDLVLRQAGAETYDKWVANKIPFTDPAIKKGL
;
A
#
# COMPACT_ATOMS: atom_id res chain seq x y z
N MET A 1 8.31 -0.74 14.28
CA MET A 1 8.33 -0.17 15.65
C MET A 1 8.11 -1.23 16.73
N LYS A 2 6.98 -1.95 16.71
CA LYS A 2 6.59 -2.93 17.75
C LYS A 2 7.64 -4.01 18.06
N ASP A 3 8.23 -4.67 17.06
CA ASP A 3 9.24 -5.73 17.29
C ASP A 3 10.42 -5.21 18.12
N LEU A 4 11.10 -4.17 17.62
CA LEU A 4 12.26 -3.59 18.28
C LEU A 4 11.94 -3.01 19.67
N ALA A 5 10.76 -2.40 19.83
CA ALA A 5 10.29 -1.90 21.11
C ALA A 5 10.08 -3.04 22.13
N SER A 6 9.42 -4.12 21.75
CA SER A 6 9.16 -5.29 22.61
C SER A 6 10.45 -5.96 23.09
N ARG A 7 11.51 -5.88 22.26
CA ARG A 7 12.85 -6.40 22.54
C ARG A 7 13.74 -5.42 23.30
N LYS A 8 13.21 -4.25 23.68
CA LYS A 8 13.89 -3.18 24.43
C LYS A 8 15.13 -2.63 23.72
N PHE A 9 15.12 -2.61 22.38
CA PHE A 9 16.20 -2.04 21.57
C PHE A 9 16.05 -0.55 21.30
N LEU A 10 14.93 0.06 21.72
CA LEU A 10 14.61 1.45 21.47
C LEU A 10 14.58 2.26 22.77
N LYS A 11 15.02 3.51 22.69
CA LYS A 11 14.82 4.50 23.75
C LYS A 11 13.55 5.29 23.48
N ALA A 12 12.81 5.63 24.54
CA ALA A 12 11.64 6.51 24.41
C ALA A 12 12.04 7.84 23.76
N ALA A 13 11.12 8.39 22.97
CA ALA A 13 11.27 9.73 22.41
C ALA A 13 11.36 10.75 23.56
N PRO A 14 12.27 11.74 23.50
CA PRO A 14 12.31 12.82 24.49
C PRO A 14 10.97 13.58 24.57
N ASP A 15 10.65 14.15 25.73
CA ASP A 15 9.40 14.89 25.95
C ASP A 15 9.18 16.01 24.93
N ALA A 16 10.25 16.71 24.53
CA ALA A 16 10.19 17.74 23.50
C ALA A 16 9.74 17.20 22.13
N VAL A 17 10.15 15.97 21.79
CA VAL A 17 9.72 15.29 20.56
C VAL A 17 8.26 14.87 20.69
N ALA A 18 7.87 14.28 21.83
CA ALA A 18 6.49 13.86 22.07
C ALA A 18 5.52 15.06 21.98
N ALA A 19 5.86 16.18 22.62
CA ALA A 19 5.08 17.41 22.56
C ALA A 19 4.97 17.99 21.15
N ASN A 20 6.04 17.89 20.34
CA ASN A 20 5.99 18.31 18.95
C ASN A 20 5.06 17.41 18.12
N VAL A 21 5.11 16.09 18.34
CA VAL A 21 4.22 15.13 17.68
C VAL A 21 2.77 15.41 18.04
N ASP A 22 2.46 15.58 19.33
CA ASP A 22 1.11 15.90 19.81
C ASP A 22 0.55 17.21 19.26
N LYS A 23 1.43 18.19 19.00
CA LYS A 23 1.04 19.48 18.43
C LYS A 23 0.75 19.43 16.94
N ASN A 24 1.56 18.69 16.18
CA ASN A 24 1.63 18.83 14.72
C ASN A 24 1.10 17.63 13.94
N TRP A 25 0.84 16.50 14.60
CA TRP A 25 0.39 15.26 13.95
C TRP A 25 -0.92 14.77 14.57
N SER A 26 -1.73 14.07 13.77
CA SER A 26 -2.94 13.43 14.28
C SER A 26 -2.59 12.22 15.17
N ALA A 27 -3.57 11.79 15.96
CA ALA A 27 -3.43 10.60 16.80
C ALA A 27 -3.05 9.34 16.01
N ASP A 28 -3.61 9.17 14.80
CA ASP A 28 -3.30 8.03 13.93
C ASP A 28 -1.82 8.03 13.52
N TRP A 29 -1.28 9.20 13.20
CA TRP A 29 0.14 9.34 12.85
C TRP A 29 1.06 9.08 14.05
N LYS A 30 0.68 9.57 15.24
CA LYS A 30 1.41 9.27 16.47
C LYS A 30 1.42 7.76 16.76
N ALA A 31 0.31 7.07 16.50
CA ALA A 31 0.17 5.64 16.77
C ALA A 31 1.21 4.78 16.02
N TYR A 32 1.64 5.17 14.81
CA TYR A 32 2.69 4.45 14.08
C TYR A 32 4.06 4.47 14.77
N GLY A 33 4.36 5.54 15.52
CA GLY A 33 5.58 5.69 16.30
C GLY A 33 5.48 5.16 17.74
N THR A 34 4.30 4.72 18.17
CA THR A 34 4.01 4.31 19.55
C THR A 34 3.93 2.79 19.68
N SER A 35 4.50 2.25 20.76
CA SER A 35 4.33 0.85 21.18
C SER A 35 4.06 0.81 22.67
N ASP A 36 3.05 0.06 23.10
CA ASP A 36 2.64 -0.08 24.52
C ASP A 36 2.53 1.27 25.26
N GLY A 37 1.91 2.26 24.60
CA GLY A 37 1.72 3.61 25.14
C GLY A 37 2.95 4.52 25.10
N THR A 38 4.13 3.99 24.78
CA THR A 38 5.38 4.76 24.70
C THR A 38 5.66 5.20 23.27
N LEU A 39 5.89 6.49 23.06
CA LEU A 39 6.35 7.01 21.77
C LEU A 39 7.85 6.76 21.61
N TYR A 40 8.26 6.19 20.48
CA TYR A 40 9.66 5.88 20.17
C TYR A 40 10.22 6.66 18.99
N GLY A 41 9.38 7.30 18.18
CA GLY A 41 9.82 8.10 17.04
C GLY A 41 8.75 9.05 16.55
N ALA A 42 9.18 10.19 15.99
CA ALA A 42 8.29 11.14 15.34
C ALA A 42 8.02 10.72 13.88
N PRO A 43 6.78 10.91 13.38
CA PRO A 43 6.52 10.78 11.96
C PRO A 43 7.34 11.80 11.15
N LEU A 44 7.75 11.40 9.95
CA LEU A 44 8.46 12.28 9.01
C LEU A 44 7.64 12.47 7.73
N MET A 45 7.30 11.37 7.06
CA MET A 45 6.52 11.35 5.82
C MET A 45 5.87 9.98 5.64
N ALA A 46 4.85 9.92 4.80
CA ALA A 46 4.41 8.67 4.17
C ALA A 46 4.45 8.84 2.66
N SER A 47 4.70 7.73 1.97
CA SER A 47 4.55 7.62 0.54
C SER A 47 3.44 6.62 0.28
N VAL A 48 2.44 7.06 -0.47
CA VAL A 48 1.35 6.18 -0.88
C VAL A 48 1.86 5.29 -2.01
N LYS A 49 1.70 3.99 -1.83
CA LYS A 49 1.98 2.97 -2.84
C LYS A 49 0.69 2.62 -3.59
N GLY A 50 0.80 1.85 -4.67
CA GLY A 50 -0.39 1.33 -5.35
C GLY A 50 -1.02 2.22 -6.42
N PHE A 51 -0.42 3.38 -6.71
CA PHE A 51 -0.91 4.22 -7.81
C PHE A 51 -0.64 3.57 -9.17
N ILE A 52 -1.67 3.57 -10.01
CA ILE A 52 -1.54 3.27 -11.44
C ILE A 52 -1.16 4.56 -12.16
N TRP A 53 0.07 4.61 -12.65
CA TRP A 53 0.58 5.74 -13.42
C TRP A 53 0.25 5.55 -14.90
N TYR A 54 -0.24 6.61 -15.55
CA TYR A 54 -0.57 6.61 -16.98
C TYR A 54 -0.18 7.92 -17.65
N SER A 55 -0.17 7.94 -18.98
CA SER A 55 0.07 9.16 -19.75
C SER A 55 -1.26 9.78 -20.20
N PRO A 56 -1.63 10.98 -19.71
CA PRO A 56 -2.86 11.65 -20.15
C PRO A 56 -2.87 11.96 -21.65
N ALA A 57 -1.70 12.26 -22.24
CA ALA A 57 -1.57 12.49 -23.67
C ALA A 57 -1.93 11.22 -24.49
N LYS A 58 -1.49 10.04 -24.03
CA LYS A 58 -1.84 8.77 -24.68
C LYS A 58 -3.29 8.39 -24.48
N PHE A 59 -3.88 8.63 -23.30
CA PHE A 59 -5.31 8.40 -23.08
C PHE A 59 -6.17 9.23 -24.03
N LYS A 60 -5.81 10.51 -24.22
CA LYS A 60 -6.46 11.38 -25.21
C LYS A 60 -6.29 10.89 -26.65
N GLU A 61 -5.09 10.45 -27.03
CA GLU A 61 -4.80 9.89 -28.36
C GLU A 61 -5.63 8.63 -28.66
N TRP A 62 -5.80 7.75 -27.66
CA TRP A 62 -6.53 6.49 -27.81
C TRP A 62 -8.05 6.64 -27.62
N GLY A 63 -8.49 7.79 -27.12
CA GLY A 63 -9.89 8.09 -26.83
C GLY A 63 -10.45 7.23 -25.70
N VAL A 64 -9.70 7.11 -24.59
CA VAL A 64 -10.07 6.32 -23.42
C VAL A 64 -10.06 7.18 -22.16
N GLU A 65 -10.85 6.77 -21.17
CA GLU A 65 -11.05 7.50 -19.91
C GLU A 65 -10.43 6.75 -18.72
N VAL A 66 -10.23 7.48 -17.62
CA VAL A 66 -9.74 6.89 -16.36
C VAL A 66 -10.82 5.97 -15.77
N PRO A 67 -10.50 4.70 -15.49
CA PRO A 67 -11.47 3.77 -14.94
C PRO A 67 -11.69 4.05 -13.45
N THR A 68 -12.91 3.80 -12.98
CA THR A 68 -13.32 4.02 -11.59
C THR A 68 -13.58 2.71 -10.84
N THR A 69 -13.70 1.61 -11.59
CA THR A 69 -13.88 0.27 -11.04
C THR A 69 -12.82 -0.70 -11.55
N TRP A 70 -12.69 -1.85 -10.88
CA TRP A 70 -11.78 -2.92 -11.29
C TRP A 70 -12.15 -3.48 -12.67
N ASP A 71 -13.43 -3.72 -12.91
CA ASP A 71 -13.91 -4.25 -14.19
C ASP A 71 -13.68 -3.25 -15.34
N GLU A 72 -13.85 -1.95 -15.09
CA GLU A 72 -13.49 -0.89 -16.04
C GLU A 72 -12.00 -0.86 -16.34
N LEU A 73 -11.13 -1.08 -15.34
CA LEU A 73 -9.69 -1.14 -15.53
C LEU A 73 -9.28 -2.35 -16.40
N LEU A 74 -9.91 -3.50 -16.21
CA LEU A 74 -9.69 -4.69 -17.05
C LEU A 74 -10.19 -4.46 -18.49
N ALA A 75 -11.37 -3.85 -18.64
CA ALA A 75 -11.91 -3.49 -19.95
C ALA A 75 -11.02 -2.47 -20.68
N LEU A 76 -10.51 -1.46 -19.97
CA LEU A 76 -9.57 -0.47 -20.49
C LEU A 76 -8.26 -1.13 -20.94
N THR A 77 -7.71 -2.03 -20.13
CA THR A 77 -6.50 -2.79 -20.46
C THR A 77 -6.64 -3.51 -21.80
N LYS A 78 -7.76 -4.22 -21.99
CA LYS A 78 -8.09 -4.90 -23.24
C LYS A 78 -8.24 -3.91 -24.41
N THR A 79 -8.96 -2.82 -24.19
CA THR A 79 -9.20 -1.78 -25.20
C THR A 79 -7.90 -1.16 -25.71
N ILE A 80 -6.96 -0.85 -24.81
CA ILE A 80 -5.65 -0.30 -25.17
C ILE A 80 -4.86 -1.32 -26.01
N GLN A 81 -4.78 -2.57 -25.56
CA GLN A 81 -4.08 -3.64 -26.27
C GLN A 81 -4.63 -3.85 -27.70
N GLU A 82 -5.96 -3.81 -27.87
CA GLU A 82 -6.62 -3.95 -29.18
C GLU A 82 -6.37 -2.75 -30.10
N LYS A 83 -6.36 -1.52 -29.56
CA LYS A 83 -6.12 -0.29 -30.33
C LYS A 83 -4.68 -0.12 -30.75
N THR A 84 -3.71 -0.48 -29.91
CA THR A 84 -2.29 -0.16 -30.12
C THR A 84 -1.46 -1.35 -30.58
N GLY A 85 -1.91 -2.58 -30.31
CA GLY A 85 -1.10 -3.79 -30.50
C GLY A 85 0.09 -3.88 -29.54
N THR A 86 0.17 -3.03 -28.51
CA THR A 86 1.28 -2.99 -27.54
C THR A 86 0.83 -3.44 -26.16
N THR A 87 1.77 -3.90 -25.34
CA THR A 87 1.52 -4.23 -23.94
C THR A 87 0.99 -3.00 -23.18
N PRO A 88 -0.20 -3.07 -22.57
CA PRO A 88 -0.83 -1.92 -21.88
C PRO A 88 -0.22 -1.64 -20.50
N TRP A 89 0.54 -2.59 -19.94
CA TRP A 89 1.15 -2.49 -18.61
C TRP A 89 2.67 -2.54 -18.69
N CYS A 90 3.33 -1.68 -17.91
CA CYS A 90 4.75 -1.78 -17.59
C CYS A 90 4.86 -2.12 -16.10
N ALA A 91 5.33 -3.33 -15.79
CA ALA A 91 5.47 -3.80 -14.41
C ALA A 91 6.86 -4.42 -14.21
N GLY A 92 7.70 -3.75 -13.42
CA GLY A 92 9.01 -4.25 -13.01
C GLY A 92 8.94 -4.92 -11.65
N PHE A 93 9.23 -6.22 -11.60
CA PHE A 93 9.29 -6.98 -10.33
C PHE A 93 10.71 -7.13 -9.79
N GLY A 94 11.73 -6.92 -10.64
CA GLY A 94 13.14 -6.99 -10.24
C GLY A 94 13.62 -5.70 -9.59
N SER A 95 14.36 -5.81 -8.48
CA SER A 95 14.99 -4.66 -7.80
C SER A 95 16.28 -5.07 -7.10
N GLY A 96 17.24 -5.58 -7.87
CA GLY A 96 18.50 -6.11 -7.32
C GLY A 96 18.25 -7.15 -6.24
N ASP A 97 18.91 -6.99 -5.09
CA ASP A 97 18.75 -7.85 -3.92
C ASP A 97 17.35 -7.80 -3.28
N ALA A 98 16.53 -6.80 -3.63
CA ALA A 98 15.16 -6.61 -3.14
C ALA A 98 14.13 -6.97 -4.22
N THR A 99 14.27 -8.10 -4.90
CA THR A 99 13.31 -8.50 -5.95
C THR A 99 11.95 -8.94 -5.35
N GLY A 100 10.85 -8.63 -6.03
CA GLY A 100 9.51 -9.14 -5.72
C GLY A 100 8.59 -8.21 -4.93
N TRP A 101 9.11 -7.20 -4.21
CA TRP A 101 8.27 -6.26 -3.45
C TRP A 101 7.27 -5.46 -4.30
N PRO A 102 7.53 -5.11 -5.58
CA PRO A 102 6.50 -4.42 -6.37
C PRO A 102 5.27 -5.32 -6.57
N GLY A 103 5.45 -6.64 -6.57
CA GLY A 103 4.36 -7.61 -6.64
C GLY A 103 3.51 -7.69 -5.39
N THR A 104 4.13 -7.53 -4.21
CA THR A 104 3.38 -7.56 -2.95
C THR A 104 2.45 -6.36 -2.85
N ASP A 105 2.89 -5.17 -3.28
CA ASP A 105 2.05 -3.97 -3.31
C ASP A 105 0.74 -4.19 -4.10
N TRP A 106 0.79 -4.89 -5.25
CA TRP A 106 -0.41 -5.22 -6.05
C TRP A 106 -1.36 -6.19 -5.34
N VAL A 107 -0.81 -7.24 -4.72
CA VAL A 107 -1.61 -8.21 -3.97
C VAL A 107 -2.28 -7.53 -2.77
N GLU A 108 -1.52 -6.73 -2.03
CA GLU A 108 -2.01 -6.00 -0.86
C GLU A 108 -3.15 -5.05 -1.23
N ASP A 109 -3.00 -4.28 -2.32
CA ASP A 109 -4.03 -3.38 -2.82
C ASP A 109 -5.29 -4.10 -3.29
N LEU A 110 -5.15 -5.23 -3.99
CA LEU A 110 -6.30 -6.01 -4.45
C LEU A 110 -7.08 -6.59 -3.26
N VAL A 111 -6.39 -7.14 -2.27
CA VAL A 111 -7.01 -7.63 -1.04
C VAL A 111 -7.70 -6.48 -0.31
N LEU A 112 -7.05 -5.32 -0.14
CA LEU A 112 -7.64 -4.15 0.50
C LEU A 112 -8.90 -3.67 -0.22
N ARG A 113 -8.88 -3.57 -1.55
CA ARG A 113 -10.00 -3.08 -2.36
C ARG A 113 -11.17 -4.07 -2.40
N GLN A 114 -10.91 -5.37 -2.31
CA GLN A 114 -11.95 -6.39 -2.42
C GLN A 114 -12.49 -6.87 -1.07
N ALA A 115 -11.65 -6.96 -0.05
CA ALA A 115 -11.97 -7.53 1.26
C ALA A 115 -11.99 -6.50 2.40
N GLY A 116 -11.52 -5.28 2.16
CA GLY A 116 -11.52 -4.17 3.11
C GLY A 116 -10.40 -4.21 4.14
N ALA A 117 -10.22 -3.08 4.85
CA ALA A 117 -9.14 -2.87 5.80
C ALA A 117 -9.17 -3.87 6.98
N GLU A 118 -10.34 -4.20 7.52
CA GLU A 118 -10.45 -5.13 8.65
C GLU A 118 -9.95 -6.54 8.30
N THR A 119 -10.30 -7.03 7.10
CA THR A 119 -9.83 -8.34 6.63
C THR A 119 -8.33 -8.32 6.38
N TYR A 120 -7.83 -7.25 5.77
CA TYR A 120 -6.41 -7.05 5.56
C TYR A 120 -5.62 -7.04 6.87
N ASP A 121 -6.09 -6.30 7.89
CA ASP A 121 -5.47 -6.25 9.22
C ASP A 121 -5.43 -7.62 9.90
N LYS A 122 -6.49 -8.42 9.75
CA LYS A 122 -6.50 -9.81 10.24
C LYS A 122 -5.47 -10.66 9.51
N TRP A 123 -5.31 -10.48 8.19
CA TRP A 123 -4.38 -11.25 7.38
C TRP A 123 -2.92 -10.93 7.71
N VAL A 124 -2.54 -9.64 7.74
CA VAL A 124 -1.16 -9.24 8.07
C VAL A 124 -0.77 -9.57 9.51
N ALA A 125 -1.75 -9.62 10.42
CA ALA A 125 -1.57 -10.09 11.79
C ALA A 125 -1.61 -11.63 11.93
N ASN A 126 -1.70 -12.36 10.81
CA ASN A 126 -1.80 -13.82 10.74
C ASN A 126 -2.96 -14.42 11.58
N LYS A 127 -4.07 -13.67 11.70
CA LYS A 127 -5.33 -14.14 12.32
C LYS A 127 -6.21 -14.92 11.35
N ILE A 128 -6.00 -14.72 10.04
CA ILE A 128 -6.57 -15.54 8.96
C ILE A 128 -5.42 -16.03 8.06
N PRO A 129 -5.52 -17.25 7.51
CA PRO A 129 -4.46 -17.81 6.67
C PRO A 129 -4.48 -17.23 5.26
N PHE A 130 -3.37 -17.36 4.53
CA PHE A 130 -3.30 -17.05 3.09
C PHE A 130 -4.32 -17.85 2.25
N THR A 131 -4.76 -19.01 2.74
CA THR A 131 -5.75 -19.84 2.05
C THR A 131 -7.20 -19.40 2.28
N ASP A 132 -7.42 -18.37 3.09
CA ASP A 132 -8.75 -17.80 3.32
C ASP A 132 -9.38 -17.35 1.99
N PRO A 133 -10.68 -17.63 1.75
CA PRO A 133 -11.34 -17.26 0.50
C PRO A 133 -11.24 -15.77 0.14
N ALA A 134 -11.23 -14.88 1.15
CA ALA A 134 -11.13 -13.45 0.91
C ALA A 134 -9.74 -13.04 0.40
N ILE A 135 -8.68 -13.75 0.83
CA ILE A 135 -7.30 -13.51 0.40
C ILE A 135 -7.06 -14.15 -0.97
N LYS A 136 -7.53 -15.39 -1.18
CA LYS A 136 -7.44 -16.07 -2.48
C LYS A 136 -8.06 -15.31 -3.64
N LYS A 137 -9.07 -14.49 -3.40
CA LYS A 137 -9.72 -13.68 -4.45
C LYS A 137 -8.82 -12.52 -4.95
N GLY A 138 -7.90 -12.06 -4.10
CA GLY A 138 -6.92 -11.03 -4.44
C GLY A 138 -5.57 -11.58 -4.94
N LEU A 139 -5.41 -12.91 -4.98
CA LEU A 139 -4.25 -13.64 -5.50
C LEU A 139 -4.54 -14.19 -6.89
#